data_AF-A0A514X062-F1
#
_entry.id   AF-A0A514X062-F1
#
_cell.length_a   1.000
_cell.length_b   1.000
_cell.length_c   1.000
_cell.angle_alpha   90.00
_cell.angle_beta   90.00
_cell.angle_gamma   90.00
#
_symmetry.space_group_name_H-M   'P 1'
#
loop_
_entity.id
_entity.type
_entity.pdbx_description
1 polymer ?
#
loop_
_entity_poly.entity_id
_entity_poly.type
_entity_poly.pdbx_seq_one_letter_code
_entity_poly.pdbx_strand_id
1 'polypeptide(L)'
;MSLLARSLLLNLEGGALLMKPSTSSYIAKLTLMNICTAFLLGMGYGLPHSTMDLSSETDMQSPEIVAPVIEHALDQVDKAKNLSNLFGWFDNSASKNCEDCVKQISSMRYAQCSATDKNGYMEKSLSDASLSNSMIGRLIRRPVRPDSIIKPICMQMSMELGRSALPRSSFKGCSKEGYGAATGAACVSENYFKLMNNSFDLVSTCMKDFIGAGESEDMKKLDVRAVYALVNVESGFHMNAVSGTGAGGIGQFTSAAIKDVNVNELPAVRNSLESNANPVCGRMSMEFLDSMQPIKDAASKSCERISLKNGNPVKNMIYTFAYLRGVKKDMDRSIFKNKEYSKKFKLSEYDLAKVKRAMMVWSHNTGSNGTLTPTKALLRTLYRNKPVTNADAFIAQLQQYMQKYPAGANATTARRRETSSYFPKITNLLNQIENNAGGGSCVN
;
A
#
# COMPACT_ATOMS: atom_id res chain seq x y z
N MET A 1 34.41 -6.38 48.58
CA MET A 1 35.76 -6.12 49.13
C MET A 1 36.75 -7.10 48.49
N SER A 2 38.06 -6.84 48.58
CA SER A 2 39.24 -7.67 48.22
C SER A 2 38.98 -8.96 47.41
N LEU A 3 39.41 -9.01 46.14
CA LEU A 3 40.79 -9.30 45.70
C LEU A 3 41.23 -10.76 45.92
N LEU A 4 41.49 -11.46 44.82
CA LEU A 4 42.56 -12.45 44.71
C LEU A 4 43.18 -12.39 43.30
N ALA A 5 44.50 -12.41 43.26
CA ALA A 5 45.36 -12.60 42.09
C ALA A 5 46.39 -13.70 42.46
N ARG A 6 47.39 -14.14 41.67
CA ARG A 6 48.07 -13.61 40.47
C ARG A 6 48.88 -14.77 39.81
N SER A 7 49.87 -14.45 38.97
CA SER A 7 50.92 -15.34 38.38
C SER A 7 50.50 -16.10 37.12
N LEU A 8 51.36 -16.36 36.11
CA LEU A 8 52.75 -15.96 35.74
C LEU A 8 52.79 -16.11 34.17
N LEU A 9 53.36 -15.26 33.27
CA LEU A 9 54.70 -14.64 33.13
C LEU A 9 55.83 -15.70 33.07
N LEU A 10 56.70 -15.83 32.03
CA LEU A 10 57.38 -14.84 31.17
C LEU A 10 57.88 -15.43 29.80
N ASN A 11 58.10 -14.55 28.80
CA ASN A 11 59.25 -14.51 27.84
C ASN A 11 59.47 -15.62 26.77
N LEU A 12 60.22 -15.41 25.65
CA LEU A 12 60.99 -14.25 25.13
C LEU A 12 61.06 -14.23 23.56
N GLU A 13 61.76 -13.23 23.03
CA GLU A 13 62.16 -12.89 21.63
C GLU A 13 62.59 -14.05 20.69
N GLY A 14 62.69 -13.87 19.36
CA GLY A 14 62.45 -12.69 18.52
C GLY A 14 63.18 -12.77 17.15
N GLY A 15 62.88 -11.87 16.21
CA GLY A 15 63.55 -11.82 14.90
C GLY A 15 62.82 -10.93 13.88
N ALA A 16 63.54 -10.03 13.20
CA ALA A 16 62.95 -9.01 12.33
C ALA A 16 63.62 -8.95 10.94
N LEU A 17 62.89 -8.47 9.93
CA LEU A 17 63.46 -7.96 8.68
C LEU A 17 62.53 -6.91 8.05
N LEU A 18 63.11 -5.95 7.33
CA LEU A 18 62.43 -4.75 6.82
C LEU A 18 62.00 -4.89 5.36
N MET A 19 60.96 -4.15 4.95
CA MET A 19 61.11 -3.21 3.83
C MET A 19 60.10 -2.05 3.86
N LYS A 20 60.31 -1.05 2.99
CA LYS A 20 59.65 0.28 3.01
C LYS A 20 58.46 0.40 2.04
N PRO A 21 57.57 1.39 2.24
CA PRO A 21 56.43 1.67 1.35
C PRO A 21 56.82 2.48 0.11
N SER A 22 55.91 2.57 -0.87
CA SER A 22 55.97 3.52 -2.00
C SER A 22 54.61 4.21 -2.20
N THR A 23 54.63 5.43 -2.78
CA THR A 23 53.45 6.29 -2.94
C THR A 23 53.44 6.98 -4.31
N SER A 24 52.51 6.59 -5.18
CA SER A 24 52.05 7.27 -6.43
C SER A 24 50.94 6.40 -7.06
N SER A 25 50.04 6.88 -7.93
CA SER A 25 49.91 8.19 -8.58
C SER A 25 48.44 8.66 -8.60
N TYR A 26 48.26 9.96 -8.85
CA TYR A 26 46.98 10.57 -9.25
C TYR A 26 46.61 10.25 -10.72
N ILE A 27 45.32 10.50 -11.06
CA ILE A 27 44.73 10.67 -12.42
C ILE A 27 44.65 9.43 -13.33
N ALA A 28 43.41 8.94 -13.55
CA ALA A 28 42.88 8.66 -14.89
C ALA A 28 41.34 8.48 -14.90
N LYS A 29 40.75 8.78 -16.07
CA LYS A 29 39.35 8.69 -16.53
C LYS A 29 38.63 7.37 -16.12
N LEU A 30 37.34 7.36 -15.76
CA LEU A 30 36.12 7.69 -16.54
C LEU A 30 35.90 6.74 -17.74
N THR A 31 34.62 6.48 -18.07
CA THR A 31 34.09 5.61 -19.15
C THR A 31 34.44 4.13 -19.11
N LEU A 32 33.45 3.29 -18.77
CA LEU A 32 32.87 2.36 -19.74
C LEU A 32 31.48 1.88 -19.28
N MET A 33 30.55 1.79 -20.23
CA MET A 33 29.16 1.38 -20.03
C MET A 33 28.89 0.22 -20.99
N ASN A 34 28.25 -0.86 -20.50
CA ASN A 34 27.64 -1.96 -21.27
C ASN A 34 28.50 -2.74 -22.29
N ILE A 35 28.42 -4.07 -22.22
CA ILE A 35 27.77 -4.90 -23.26
C ILE A 35 27.65 -6.33 -22.73
N CYS A 36 26.47 -6.94 -22.92
CA CYS A 36 26.31 -8.39 -23.04
C CYS A 36 24.99 -8.65 -23.78
N THR A 37 25.07 -9.13 -25.03
CA THR A 37 23.93 -9.27 -25.96
C THR A 37 24.01 -10.57 -26.76
N ALA A 38 22.92 -11.33 -26.76
CA ALA A 38 22.51 -12.39 -27.71
C ALA A 38 21.17 -12.95 -27.16
N PHE A 39 20.19 -13.46 -27.91
CA PHE A 39 20.05 -13.85 -29.33
C PHE A 39 18.51 -13.89 -29.60
N LEU A 40 17.89 -13.91 -30.80
CA LEU A 40 18.28 -14.19 -32.19
C LEU A 40 17.65 -13.17 -33.19
N LEU A 41 18.11 -13.28 -34.44
CA LEU A 41 17.50 -13.05 -35.78
C LEU A 41 15.97 -12.76 -35.90
N GLY A 42 15.50 -12.05 -36.95
CA GLY A 42 16.24 -11.37 -38.03
C GLY A 42 15.38 -11.00 -39.27
N MET A 43 15.97 -10.24 -40.21
CA MET A 43 15.40 -9.68 -41.47
C MET A 43 14.32 -8.58 -41.29
N GLY A 44 14.22 -7.55 -42.14
CA GLY A 44 15.03 -7.20 -43.31
C GLY A 44 14.80 -5.75 -43.82
N TYR A 45 15.72 -5.29 -44.68
CA TYR A 45 15.87 -3.97 -45.33
C TYR A 45 14.63 -3.10 -45.65
N GLY A 46 14.77 -1.78 -45.51
CA GLY A 46 13.84 -0.80 -46.13
C GLY A 46 13.93 0.65 -45.60
N LEU A 47 14.85 1.46 -46.14
CA LEU A 47 14.78 2.94 -46.10
C LEU A 47 14.69 3.45 -47.55
N PRO A 48 13.98 4.57 -47.77
CA PRO A 48 14.70 5.81 -48.09
C PRO A 48 14.22 7.03 -47.29
N HIS A 49 14.93 8.15 -47.44
CA HIS A 49 14.49 9.46 -46.96
C HIS A 49 13.33 10.03 -47.79
N SER A 50 12.51 10.86 -47.14
CA SER A 50 11.91 12.04 -47.77
C SER A 50 11.91 13.21 -46.79
N THR A 51 12.44 14.34 -47.22
CA THR A 51 12.30 15.65 -46.56
C THR A 51 11.23 16.46 -47.28
N MET A 52 10.26 17.05 -46.56
CA MET A 52 9.77 18.40 -46.89
C MET A 52 8.81 18.98 -45.83
N ASP A 53 9.22 20.14 -45.31
CA ASP A 53 8.46 21.40 -45.18
C ASP A 53 7.15 21.56 -44.38
N LEU A 54 6.80 22.85 -44.27
CA LEU A 54 5.89 23.47 -43.32
C LEU A 54 4.42 23.54 -43.79
N SER A 55 3.58 23.89 -42.81
CA SER A 55 2.28 24.58 -42.92
C SER A 55 1.09 23.82 -43.55
N SER A 56 0.15 23.47 -42.68
CA SER A 56 -1.18 24.05 -42.76
C SER A 56 -1.65 24.46 -41.35
N GLU A 57 -2.40 25.56 -41.25
CA GLU A 57 -3.26 25.79 -40.09
C GLU A 57 -4.45 24.82 -40.15
N THR A 58 -4.98 24.40 -39.00
CA THR A 58 -6.24 23.64 -38.95
C THR A 58 -6.89 23.89 -37.60
N ASP A 59 -8.19 24.12 -37.60
CA ASP A 59 -8.92 24.69 -36.46
C ASP A 59 -8.76 23.94 -35.14
N MET A 60 -8.63 24.72 -34.06
CA MET A 60 -8.89 24.23 -32.70
C MET A 60 -10.39 24.00 -32.49
N GLN A 61 -10.93 22.95 -33.10
CA GLN A 61 -12.22 22.40 -32.69
C GLN A 61 -12.12 21.99 -31.22
N SER A 62 -12.97 22.58 -30.37
CA SER A 62 -13.06 22.20 -28.96
C SER A 62 -13.48 20.73 -28.88
N PRO A 63 -12.70 19.85 -28.22
CA PRO A 63 -13.02 18.43 -28.17
C PRO A 63 -14.34 18.23 -27.43
N GLU A 64 -15.31 17.65 -28.14
CA GLU A 64 -16.63 17.31 -27.63
C GLU A 64 -16.49 16.42 -26.38
N ILE A 65 -17.19 16.78 -25.31
CA ILE A 65 -17.09 16.07 -24.02
C ILE A 65 -17.97 14.82 -24.09
N VAL A 66 -17.43 13.77 -24.72
CA VAL A 66 -18.02 12.43 -24.67
C VAL A 66 -18.17 12.01 -23.21
N ALA A 67 -19.43 11.94 -22.74
CA ALA A 67 -19.76 11.62 -21.36
C ALA A 67 -19.18 10.23 -20.98
N PRO A 68 -18.34 10.13 -19.94
CA PRO A 68 -17.73 8.86 -19.59
C PRO A 68 -18.75 7.96 -18.87
N VAL A 69 -18.77 6.67 -19.25
CA VAL A 69 -19.58 5.57 -18.67
C VAL A 69 -19.50 5.48 -17.12
N ILE A 70 -18.49 6.12 -16.52
CA ILE A 70 -18.30 6.26 -15.07
C ILE A 70 -19.48 6.99 -14.38
N GLU A 71 -20.15 7.92 -15.06
CA GLU A 71 -21.27 8.70 -14.51
C GLU A 71 -22.32 7.76 -13.91
N HIS A 72 -22.72 6.73 -14.65
CA HIS A 72 -23.71 5.73 -14.24
C HIS A 72 -23.26 4.82 -13.08
N ALA A 73 -21.95 4.72 -12.81
CA ALA A 73 -21.39 3.86 -11.75
C ALA A 73 -21.19 4.60 -10.42
N LEU A 74 -20.87 5.90 -10.46
CA LEU A 74 -20.85 6.76 -9.27
C LEU A 74 -22.28 7.18 -8.88
N ASP A 75 -23.11 7.52 -9.86
CA ASP A 75 -24.52 7.86 -9.66
C ASP A 75 -25.33 6.70 -9.08
N GLN A 76 -25.01 5.43 -9.37
CA GLN A 76 -25.64 4.30 -8.66
C GLN A 76 -25.23 4.19 -7.18
N VAL A 77 -23.97 4.50 -6.83
CA VAL A 77 -23.51 4.51 -5.43
C VAL A 77 -24.14 5.66 -4.65
N ASP A 78 -24.24 6.85 -5.25
CA ASP A 78 -24.82 8.02 -4.59
C ASP A 78 -26.36 8.05 -4.70
N LYS A 79 -27.00 7.35 -5.65
CA LYS A 79 -28.44 7.02 -5.60
C LYS A 79 -28.76 5.99 -4.53
N ALA A 80 -27.94 4.96 -4.34
CA ALA A 80 -28.12 4.02 -3.22
C ALA A 80 -28.04 4.76 -1.87
N LYS A 81 -27.04 5.65 -1.70
CA LYS A 81 -26.91 6.47 -0.48
C LYS A 81 -27.98 7.53 -0.32
N ASN A 82 -28.39 8.20 -1.40
CA ASN A 82 -29.46 9.18 -1.31
C ASN A 82 -30.81 8.51 -1.08
N LEU A 83 -31.10 7.32 -1.63
CA LEU A 83 -32.30 6.56 -1.22
C LEU A 83 -32.22 6.12 0.24
N SER A 84 -31.09 5.66 0.77
CA SER A 84 -30.99 5.34 2.21
C SER A 84 -31.05 6.57 3.13
N ASN A 85 -30.71 7.76 2.62
CA ASN A 85 -30.86 9.02 3.35
C ASN A 85 -32.26 9.66 3.21
N LEU A 86 -32.99 9.35 2.12
CA LEU A 86 -34.31 9.91 1.82
C LEU A 86 -35.44 9.00 2.35
N PHE A 87 -35.24 7.68 2.30
CA PHE A 87 -36.06 6.67 2.98
C PHE A 87 -35.31 6.23 4.23
N GLY A 88 -35.56 6.92 5.36
CA GLY A 88 -34.92 6.65 6.64
C GLY A 88 -35.32 5.31 7.26
N TRP A 89 -34.78 4.22 6.73
CA TRP A 89 -35.00 2.85 7.19
C TRP A 89 -33.66 2.15 7.43
N PHE A 90 -33.51 1.63 8.66
CA PHE A 90 -32.34 0.97 9.23
C PHE A 90 -31.10 1.85 9.56
N ASP A 91 -31.17 2.35 10.80
CA ASP A 91 -30.11 2.31 11.80
C ASP A 91 -28.85 3.18 11.62
N ASN A 92 -28.97 4.40 12.14
CA ASN A 92 -27.90 5.05 12.90
C ASN A 92 -27.58 4.29 14.21
N SER A 93 -27.17 3.02 14.14
CA SER A 93 -26.84 2.17 15.30
C SER A 93 -25.44 2.46 15.86
N ALA A 94 -25.15 3.75 16.08
CA ALA A 94 -23.94 4.20 16.75
C ALA A 94 -23.90 3.71 18.21
N SER A 95 -23.19 2.59 18.43
CA SER A 95 -22.94 1.91 19.71
C SER A 95 -24.15 1.28 20.43
N LYS A 96 -24.44 0.01 20.08
CA LYS A 96 -24.76 -1.09 21.01
C LYS A 96 -24.83 -2.41 20.23
N ASN A 97 -24.36 -3.50 20.86
CA ASN A 97 -24.35 -4.89 20.37
C ASN A 97 -25.05 -5.13 19.03
N CYS A 98 -24.31 -5.04 17.93
CA CYS A 98 -24.78 -5.53 16.62
C CYS A 98 -24.86 -7.06 16.68
N GLU A 99 -26.00 -7.60 17.12
CA GLU A 99 -26.21 -9.05 17.20
C GLU A 99 -26.00 -9.72 15.85
N ASP A 100 -26.43 -9.06 14.76
CA ASP A 100 -26.32 -9.61 13.42
C ASP A 100 -24.87 -9.64 12.93
N CYS A 101 -24.01 -8.75 13.42
CA CYS A 101 -22.56 -8.83 13.22
C CYS A 101 -21.95 -10.04 13.96
N VAL A 102 -22.47 -10.38 15.15
CA VAL A 102 -22.05 -11.59 15.89
C VAL A 102 -22.56 -12.86 15.21
N LYS A 103 -23.82 -12.86 14.75
CA LYS A 103 -24.41 -13.95 13.94
C LYS A 103 -23.60 -14.16 12.65
N GLN A 104 -23.29 -13.08 11.91
CA GLN A 104 -22.41 -13.12 10.74
C GLN A 104 -21.07 -13.78 11.06
N ILE A 105 -20.35 -13.33 12.09
CA ILE A 105 -19.07 -13.94 12.51
C ILE A 105 -19.22 -15.44 12.83
N SER A 106 -20.28 -15.84 13.54
CA SER A 106 -20.54 -17.25 13.85
C SER A 106 -20.88 -18.12 12.63
N SER A 107 -21.40 -17.49 11.57
CA SER A 107 -21.74 -18.15 10.31
C SER A 107 -20.56 -18.29 9.34
N MET A 108 -19.45 -17.55 9.56
CA MET A 108 -18.28 -17.56 8.70
C MET A 108 -17.74 -18.99 8.49
N ARG A 109 -17.31 -19.27 7.26
CA ARG A 109 -16.78 -20.58 6.86
C ARG A 109 -15.36 -20.39 6.36
N TYR A 110 -14.43 -21.12 6.93
CA TYR A 110 -13.02 -21.07 6.57
C TYR A 110 -12.64 -22.32 5.75
N ALA A 111 -11.63 -22.19 4.90
CA ALA A 111 -11.12 -23.34 4.16
C ALA A 111 -10.49 -24.34 5.13
N GLN A 112 -10.79 -25.63 4.96
CA GLN A 112 -9.97 -26.69 5.55
C GLN A 112 -8.66 -26.73 4.77
N CYS A 113 -7.56 -26.50 5.48
CA CYS A 113 -6.22 -26.37 4.91
C CYS A 113 -5.31 -27.42 5.56
N SER A 114 -4.85 -28.40 4.78
CA SER A 114 -3.89 -29.40 5.23
C SER A 114 -2.45 -28.96 4.92
N ALA A 115 -1.48 -29.35 5.75
CA ALA A 115 -0.06 -29.08 5.45
C ALA A 115 0.44 -29.82 4.18
N THR A 116 -0.31 -30.81 3.70
CA THR A 116 -0.11 -31.52 2.43
C THR A 116 -0.75 -30.85 1.22
N ASP A 117 -1.61 -29.83 1.41
CA ASP A 117 -2.22 -29.09 0.31
C ASP A 117 -1.19 -28.17 -0.36
N LYS A 118 -1.24 -28.07 -1.70
CA LYS A 118 -0.35 -27.21 -2.49
C LYS A 118 -0.37 -25.72 -2.09
N ASN A 119 -1.40 -25.29 -1.35
CA ASN A 119 -1.59 -23.93 -0.85
C ASN A 119 -1.61 -23.85 0.70
N GLY A 120 -1.52 -24.98 1.42
CA GLY A 120 -1.58 -25.07 2.90
C GLY A 120 -0.21 -24.93 3.60
N TYR A 121 0.83 -24.54 2.85
CA TYR A 121 2.22 -24.39 3.34
C TYR A 121 2.38 -23.41 4.52
N MET A 122 1.39 -22.54 4.78
CA MET A 122 1.39 -21.65 5.93
C MET A 122 0.93 -22.30 7.24
N GLU A 123 0.13 -23.36 7.20
CA GLU A 123 -0.60 -23.86 8.38
C GLU A 123 0.30 -24.29 9.53
N LYS A 124 1.43 -24.95 9.23
CA LYS A 124 2.43 -25.25 10.26
C LYS A 124 2.98 -23.98 10.91
N SER A 125 3.33 -22.96 10.11
CA SER A 125 3.89 -21.71 10.63
C SER A 125 2.86 -20.89 11.43
N LEU A 126 1.58 -20.97 11.05
CA LEU A 126 0.47 -20.38 11.79
C LEU A 126 0.22 -21.12 13.11
N SER A 127 0.25 -22.45 13.10
CA SER A 127 0.13 -23.28 14.31
C SER A 127 1.29 -23.01 15.28
N ASP A 128 2.53 -23.10 14.82
CA ASP A 128 3.74 -22.80 15.60
C ASP A 128 3.67 -21.37 16.20
N ALA A 129 3.22 -20.38 15.42
CA ALA A 129 3.04 -19.01 15.90
C ALA A 129 1.87 -18.88 16.90
N SER A 130 0.78 -19.63 16.72
CA SER A 130 -0.40 -19.62 17.60
C SER A 130 -0.11 -20.15 19.00
N LEU A 131 0.98 -20.91 19.20
CA LEU A 131 1.46 -21.34 20.51
C LEU A 131 2.36 -20.31 21.20
N SER A 132 2.86 -19.32 20.48
CA SER A 132 3.82 -18.33 21.01
C SER A 132 3.16 -17.23 21.86
N ASN A 133 3.95 -16.60 22.74
CA ASN A 133 3.50 -15.47 23.58
C ASN A 133 3.53 -14.09 22.86
N SER A 134 3.99 -14.08 21.61
CA SER A 134 4.06 -12.90 20.72
C SER A 134 2.69 -12.26 20.45
N MET A 135 2.68 -11.01 20.00
CA MET A 135 1.50 -10.35 19.47
C MET A 135 0.92 -11.08 18.25
N ILE A 136 1.75 -11.63 17.36
CA ILE A 136 1.27 -12.51 16.26
C ILE A 136 0.47 -13.70 16.80
N GLY A 137 1.00 -14.42 17.79
CA GLY A 137 0.30 -15.55 18.42
C GLY A 137 -1.01 -15.12 19.10
N ARG A 138 -0.99 -13.97 19.79
CA ARG A 138 -2.21 -13.37 20.38
C ARG A 138 -3.24 -12.99 19.31
N LEU A 139 -2.84 -12.47 18.16
CA LEU A 139 -3.73 -12.09 17.06
C LEU A 139 -4.38 -13.30 16.39
N ILE A 140 -3.67 -14.44 16.29
CA ILE A 140 -4.25 -15.72 15.84
C ILE A 140 -5.26 -16.25 16.86
N ARG A 141 -4.92 -16.22 18.17
CA ARG A 141 -5.78 -16.76 19.24
C ARG A 141 -6.99 -15.89 19.57
N ARG A 142 -6.97 -14.58 19.32
CA ARG A 142 -8.04 -13.65 19.69
C ARG A 142 -9.32 -13.93 18.85
N PRO A 143 -10.52 -13.93 19.45
CA PRO A 143 -11.76 -13.91 18.69
C PRO A 143 -11.85 -12.67 17.80
N VAL A 144 -12.52 -12.84 16.66
CA VAL A 144 -12.81 -11.77 15.69
C VAL A 144 -13.77 -10.77 16.31
N ARG A 145 -13.51 -9.47 16.14
CA ARG A 145 -14.33 -8.39 16.71
C ARG A 145 -15.48 -7.99 15.78
N PRO A 146 -16.75 -7.99 16.25
CA PRO A 146 -17.88 -7.45 15.48
C PRO A 146 -17.78 -5.93 15.27
N ASP A 147 -17.13 -5.23 16.22
CA ASP A 147 -16.92 -3.79 16.25
C ASP A 147 -15.58 -3.34 15.60
N SER A 148 -15.00 -4.19 14.74
CA SER A 148 -13.83 -3.82 13.91
C SER A 148 -14.19 -2.67 12.96
N ILE A 149 -13.25 -1.76 12.66
CA ILE A 149 -13.52 -0.61 11.74
C ILE A 149 -13.97 -1.08 10.35
N ILE A 150 -13.41 -2.20 9.87
CA ILE A 150 -13.87 -2.91 8.69
C ILE A 150 -14.58 -4.19 9.12
N LYS A 151 -15.76 -4.44 8.55
CA LYS A 151 -16.60 -5.61 8.84
C LYS A 151 -15.85 -6.92 8.49
N PRO A 152 -15.76 -7.90 9.41
CA PRO A 152 -15.03 -9.14 9.15
C PRO A 152 -15.50 -9.94 7.94
N ILE A 153 -16.80 -9.91 7.63
CA ILE A 153 -17.35 -10.55 6.41
C ILE A 153 -16.75 -9.95 5.12
N CYS A 154 -16.52 -8.63 5.08
CA CYS A 154 -15.81 -8.00 3.97
C CYS A 154 -14.34 -8.45 3.90
N MET A 155 -13.67 -8.61 5.05
CA MET A 155 -12.30 -9.15 5.09
C MET A 155 -12.23 -10.61 4.59
N GLN A 156 -13.28 -11.42 4.77
CA GLN A 156 -13.35 -12.75 4.18
C GLN A 156 -13.51 -12.68 2.65
N MET A 157 -14.51 -11.95 2.17
CA MET A 157 -14.77 -11.76 0.73
C MET A 157 -13.54 -11.21 -0.01
N SER A 158 -12.82 -10.27 0.61
CA SER A 158 -11.50 -9.79 0.19
C SER A 158 -10.49 -10.89 -0.11
N MET A 159 -10.28 -11.81 0.84
CA MET A 159 -9.25 -12.85 0.74
C MET A 159 -9.61 -13.94 -0.28
N GLU A 160 -10.91 -14.19 -0.48
CA GLU A 160 -11.44 -15.16 -1.45
C GLU A 160 -11.40 -14.63 -2.89
N LEU A 161 -11.85 -13.39 -3.11
CA LEU A 161 -11.75 -12.71 -4.40
C LEU A 161 -10.27 -12.50 -4.79
N GLY A 162 -9.45 -12.03 -3.86
CA GLY A 162 -8.02 -11.77 -4.08
C GLY A 162 -7.20 -13.00 -4.50
N ARG A 163 -7.49 -14.16 -3.90
CA ARG A 163 -6.93 -15.47 -4.31
C ARG A 163 -7.23 -15.81 -5.76
N SER A 164 -8.34 -15.32 -6.31
CA SER A 164 -8.85 -15.66 -7.64
C SER A 164 -8.50 -14.60 -8.70
N ALA A 165 -8.34 -13.34 -8.29
CA ALA A 165 -8.02 -12.21 -9.16
C ALA A 165 -6.52 -12.12 -9.54
N LEU A 166 -5.62 -12.68 -8.72
CA LEU A 166 -4.17 -12.62 -8.93
C LEU A 166 -3.63 -13.97 -9.48
N PRO A 167 -2.75 -13.96 -10.50
CA PRO A 167 -2.21 -15.19 -11.07
C PRO A 167 -1.23 -15.89 -10.10
N ARG A 168 -1.11 -17.21 -10.19
CA ARG A 168 -0.23 -18.03 -9.31
C ARG A 168 1.23 -17.54 -9.27
N SER A 169 1.71 -16.90 -10.34
CA SER A 169 3.05 -16.29 -10.43
C SER A 169 3.27 -15.11 -9.47
N SER A 170 2.21 -14.39 -9.09
CA SER A 170 2.22 -13.25 -8.15
C SER A 170 2.30 -13.66 -6.68
N PHE A 171 2.62 -14.92 -6.37
CA PHE A 171 2.66 -15.46 -5.01
C PHE A 171 3.92 -16.29 -4.81
N LYS A 172 4.75 -15.93 -3.83
CA LYS A 172 6.09 -16.52 -3.65
C LYS A 172 6.23 -17.23 -2.31
N GLY A 173 7.09 -18.24 -2.27
CA GLY A 173 7.70 -18.75 -1.04
C GLY A 173 8.94 -17.92 -0.65
N CYS A 174 9.69 -18.39 0.35
CA CYS A 174 10.96 -17.81 0.77
C CYS A 174 12.13 -18.80 0.61
N SER A 175 13.26 -18.31 0.10
CA SER A 175 14.54 -19.02 0.02
C SER A 175 15.62 -18.30 0.87
N LYS A 176 16.86 -18.79 0.82
CA LYS A 176 18.02 -18.11 1.43
C LYS A 176 18.44 -16.84 0.68
N GLU A 177 18.14 -16.75 -0.61
CA GLU A 177 18.51 -15.61 -1.47
C GLU A 177 17.46 -14.50 -1.52
N GLY A 178 16.20 -14.81 -1.19
CA GLY A 178 15.07 -13.88 -1.28
C GLY A 178 13.76 -14.61 -1.56
N TYR A 179 12.89 -14.03 -2.39
CA TYR A 179 11.70 -14.73 -2.88
C TYR A 179 12.07 -16.05 -3.58
N GLY A 180 11.41 -17.14 -3.19
CA GLY A 180 11.56 -18.46 -3.80
C GLY A 180 10.59 -18.72 -4.95
N ALA A 181 10.36 -20.01 -5.22
CA ALA A 181 9.42 -20.48 -6.24
C ALA A 181 7.97 -20.02 -6.00
N ALA A 182 7.14 -20.12 -7.04
CA ALA A 182 5.74 -19.69 -7.00
C ALA A 182 4.83 -20.67 -6.22
N THR A 183 4.44 -20.28 -5.01
CA THR A 183 3.62 -21.11 -4.09
C THR A 183 2.13 -21.00 -4.36
N GLY A 184 1.66 -19.91 -4.97
CA GLY A 184 0.24 -19.57 -5.02
C GLY A 184 -0.26 -18.89 -3.73
N ALA A 185 -1.47 -18.33 -3.80
CA ALA A 185 -2.15 -17.73 -2.66
C ALA A 185 -2.24 -18.74 -1.50
N ALA A 186 -2.08 -18.25 -0.28
CA ALA A 186 -2.25 -19.08 0.91
C ALA A 186 -3.70 -19.58 1.02
N CYS A 187 -3.87 -20.77 1.61
CA CYS A 187 -5.18 -21.29 1.98
C CYS A 187 -5.78 -20.44 3.12
N VAL A 188 -7.08 -20.12 3.05
CA VAL A 188 -7.75 -19.22 4.00
C VAL A 188 -8.34 -20.03 5.15
N SER A 189 -7.46 -20.55 6.00
CA SER A 189 -7.82 -21.17 7.27
C SER A 189 -8.34 -20.15 8.27
N GLU A 190 -9.01 -20.61 9.32
CA GLU A 190 -9.46 -19.76 10.42
C GLU A 190 -8.27 -19.02 11.08
N ASN A 191 -7.13 -19.68 11.23
CA ASN A 191 -5.92 -19.08 11.81
C ASN A 191 -5.33 -18.00 10.90
N TYR A 192 -5.31 -18.22 9.58
CA TYR A 192 -4.86 -17.22 8.62
C TYR A 192 -5.82 -16.02 8.57
N PHE A 193 -7.14 -16.28 8.56
CA PHE A 193 -8.16 -15.23 8.60
C PHE A 193 -8.06 -14.39 9.88
N LYS A 194 -8.03 -15.03 11.07
CA LYS A 194 -7.86 -14.33 12.36
C LYS A 194 -6.60 -13.48 12.37
N LEU A 195 -5.47 -14.01 11.88
CA LEU A 195 -4.23 -13.24 11.76
C LEU A 195 -4.43 -12.00 10.88
N MET A 196 -4.97 -12.14 9.67
CA MET A 196 -5.15 -11.02 8.74
C MET A 196 -6.15 -9.99 9.27
N ASN A 197 -7.35 -10.42 9.68
CA ASN A 197 -8.41 -9.56 10.21
C ASN A 197 -7.95 -8.82 11.46
N ASN A 198 -7.47 -9.54 12.48
CA ASN A 198 -7.14 -8.93 13.77
C ASN A 198 -5.88 -8.05 13.67
N SER A 199 -4.96 -8.35 12.74
CA SER A 199 -3.85 -7.43 12.43
C SER A 199 -4.37 -6.12 11.83
N PHE A 200 -5.33 -6.17 10.91
CA PHE A 200 -5.88 -4.96 10.30
C PHE A 200 -6.71 -4.14 11.28
N ASP A 201 -7.55 -4.78 12.10
CA ASP A 201 -8.27 -4.12 13.21
C ASP A 201 -7.30 -3.42 14.17
N LEU A 202 -6.24 -4.10 14.62
CA LEU A 202 -5.24 -3.52 15.51
C LEU A 202 -4.51 -2.33 14.86
N VAL A 203 -3.94 -2.52 13.67
CA VAL A 203 -3.12 -1.47 13.03
C VAL A 203 -3.98 -0.28 12.64
N SER A 204 -5.18 -0.50 12.10
CA SER A 204 -6.10 0.60 11.78
C SER A 204 -6.58 1.32 13.05
N THR A 205 -6.94 0.61 14.13
CA THR A 205 -7.29 1.23 15.42
C THR A 205 -6.14 2.09 15.97
N CYS A 206 -4.88 1.64 15.86
CA CYS A 206 -3.71 2.38 16.34
C CYS A 206 -3.23 3.51 15.42
N MET A 207 -3.53 3.45 14.11
CA MET A 207 -2.97 4.38 13.11
C MET A 207 -4.02 5.25 12.39
N LYS A 208 -5.32 5.11 12.69
CA LYS A 208 -6.39 5.97 12.15
C LYS A 208 -6.11 7.46 12.44
N ASP A 209 -5.62 7.77 13.63
CA ASP A 209 -5.29 9.14 14.06
C ASP A 209 -3.99 9.65 13.45
N PHE A 210 -3.07 8.73 13.11
CA PHE A 210 -1.84 9.06 12.41
C PHE A 210 -2.12 9.46 10.96
N ILE A 211 -2.98 8.71 10.24
CA ILE A 211 -3.32 8.97 8.84
C ILE A 211 -4.36 10.11 8.67
N GLY A 212 -5.42 10.12 9.49
CA GLY A 212 -6.46 11.15 9.54
C GLY A 212 -6.20 12.22 10.61
N ALA A 213 -4.95 12.68 10.72
CA ALA A 213 -4.51 13.59 11.77
C ALA A 213 -5.22 14.97 11.68
N GLY A 214 -6.10 15.25 12.65
CA GLY A 214 -6.89 16.48 12.73
C GLY A 214 -8.21 16.44 11.94
N GLU A 215 -8.63 15.27 11.44
CA GLU A 215 -9.92 15.06 10.76
C GLU A 215 -10.93 14.41 11.73
N SER A 216 -12.23 14.36 11.38
CA SER A 216 -13.27 13.72 12.21
C SER A 216 -13.13 12.19 12.29
N GLU A 217 -13.76 11.55 13.28
CA GLU A 217 -13.73 10.08 13.41
C GLU A 217 -14.23 9.35 12.15
N ASP A 218 -15.30 9.84 11.52
CA ASP A 218 -15.81 9.25 10.28
C ASP A 218 -14.86 9.46 9.10
N MET A 219 -14.12 10.58 9.06
CA MET A 219 -13.04 10.76 8.09
C MET A 219 -11.90 9.78 8.31
N LYS A 220 -11.50 9.55 9.57
CA LYS A 220 -10.49 8.54 9.92
C LYS A 220 -10.93 7.12 9.53
N LYS A 221 -12.21 6.76 9.77
CA LYS A 221 -12.80 5.50 9.29
C LYS A 221 -12.76 5.39 7.76
N LEU A 222 -13.08 6.47 7.04
CA LEU A 222 -13.06 6.51 5.57
C LEU A 222 -11.64 6.48 4.98
N ASP A 223 -10.64 7.02 5.69
CA ASP A 223 -9.22 6.83 5.39
C ASP A 223 -8.82 5.36 5.55
N VAL A 224 -9.22 4.71 6.65
CA VAL A 224 -9.02 3.26 6.87
C VAL A 224 -9.68 2.43 5.76
N ARG A 225 -10.90 2.78 5.31
CA ARG A 225 -11.56 2.14 4.15
C ARG A 225 -10.75 2.30 2.87
N ALA A 226 -10.11 3.45 2.66
CA ALA A 226 -9.23 3.68 1.50
C ALA A 226 -7.95 2.83 1.56
N VAL A 227 -7.32 2.68 2.74
CA VAL A 227 -6.17 1.78 2.93
C VAL A 227 -6.57 0.31 2.70
N TYR A 228 -7.71 -0.11 3.26
CA TYR A 228 -8.28 -1.44 3.08
C TYR A 228 -8.55 -1.78 1.60
N ALA A 229 -9.17 -0.85 0.85
CA ALA A 229 -9.49 -1.04 -0.56
C ALA A 229 -8.24 -1.07 -1.47
N LEU A 230 -7.20 -0.31 -1.11
CA LEU A 230 -5.88 -0.36 -1.74
C LEU A 230 -5.20 -1.72 -1.52
N VAL A 231 -5.09 -2.18 -0.26
CA VAL A 231 -4.47 -3.48 0.08
C VAL A 231 -5.19 -4.64 -0.62
N ASN A 232 -6.51 -4.50 -0.85
CA ASN A 232 -7.30 -5.44 -1.64
C ASN A 232 -6.87 -5.56 -3.10
N VAL A 233 -6.72 -4.43 -3.82
CA VAL A 233 -6.26 -4.47 -5.22
C VAL A 233 -4.81 -4.93 -5.35
N GLU A 234 -3.97 -4.60 -4.38
CA GLU A 234 -2.54 -4.92 -4.39
C GLU A 234 -2.21 -6.38 -4.01
N SER A 235 -3.00 -7.00 -3.12
CA SER A 235 -2.70 -8.34 -2.60
C SER A 235 -3.89 -9.22 -2.27
N GLY A 236 -5.11 -8.66 -2.20
CA GLY A 236 -6.25 -9.38 -1.65
C GLY A 236 -6.04 -9.84 -0.20
N PHE A 237 -5.27 -9.09 0.59
CA PHE A 237 -4.83 -9.46 1.94
C PHE A 237 -3.97 -10.75 2.02
N HIS A 238 -3.38 -11.22 0.91
CA HIS A 238 -2.44 -12.35 0.95
C HIS A 238 -1.01 -11.89 1.25
N MET A 239 -0.46 -12.30 2.41
CA MET A 239 0.85 -11.79 2.85
C MET A 239 2.03 -12.24 1.98
N ASN A 240 1.85 -13.27 1.15
CA ASN A 240 2.89 -13.77 0.24
C ASN A 240 2.76 -13.24 -1.21
N ALA A 241 1.86 -12.27 -1.44
CA ALA A 241 1.74 -11.59 -2.72
C ALA A 241 3.02 -10.81 -3.07
N VAL A 242 3.43 -10.88 -4.34
CA VAL A 242 4.61 -10.22 -4.91
C VAL A 242 4.29 -9.85 -6.37
N SER A 243 4.35 -8.56 -6.70
CA SER A 243 4.09 -8.06 -8.05
C SER A 243 5.25 -8.30 -9.01
N GLY A 244 5.00 -8.10 -10.31
CA GLY A 244 6.02 -8.23 -11.36
C GLY A 244 7.22 -7.30 -11.23
N THR A 245 7.15 -6.25 -10.39
CA THR A 245 8.28 -5.34 -10.12
C THR A 245 9.11 -5.76 -8.90
N GLY A 246 8.79 -6.88 -8.25
CA GLY A 246 9.44 -7.33 -7.01
C GLY A 246 9.01 -6.55 -5.77
N ALA A 247 7.98 -5.70 -5.89
CA ALA A 247 7.22 -5.22 -4.75
C ALA A 247 6.53 -6.40 -4.04
N GLY A 248 6.26 -6.33 -2.73
CA GLY A 248 5.67 -7.49 -2.05
C GLY A 248 5.19 -7.29 -0.63
N GLY A 249 4.52 -8.32 -0.14
CA GLY A 249 3.65 -8.25 1.03
C GLY A 249 2.31 -7.60 0.71
N ILE A 250 1.42 -7.51 1.69
CA ILE A 250 0.05 -7.04 1.46
C ILE A 250 -0.06 -5.61 0.91
N GLY A 251 0.84 -4.70 1.32
CA GLY A 251 0.95 -3.34 0.80
C GLY A 251 1.95 -3.19 -0.34
N GLN A 252 2.28 -4.28 -1.06
CA GLN A 252 3.14 -4.33 -2.26
C GLN A 252 4.34 -3.38 -2.24
N PHE A 253 5.18 -3.52 -1.22
CA PHE A 253 6.25 -2.57 -0.97
C PHE A 253 7.49 -2.81 -1.85
N THR A 254 7.90 -1.78 -2.59
CA THR A 254 9.17 -1.70 -3.32
C THR A 254 10.32 -1.31 -2.39
N SER A 255 11.57 -1.59 -2.79
CA SER A 255 12.77 -1.15 -2.07
C SER A 255 12.81 0.36 -1.84
N ALA A 256 12.44 1.16 -2.86
CA ALA A 256 12.43 2.61 -2.75
C ALA A 256 11.40 3.12 -1.72
N ALA A 257 10.19 2.55 -1.72
CA ALA A 257 9.14 2.92 -0.75
C ALA A 257 9.49 2.47 0.69
N ILE A 258 10.16 1.32 0.85
CA ILE A 258 10.68 0.88 2.16
C ILE A 258 11.73 1.86 2.68
N LYS A 259 12.69 2.25 1.83
CA LYS A 259 13.73 3.21 2.20
C LYS A 259 13.14 4.58 2.57
N ASP A 260 12.15 5.04 1.82
CA ASP A 260 11.41 6.28 2.09
C ASP A 260 10.71 6.25 3.46
N VAL A 261 9.90 5.22 3.74
CA VAL A 261 9.26 5.03 5.05
C VAL A 261 10.27 4.93 6.18
N ASN A 262 11.36 4.18 5.99
CA ASN A 262 12.42 3.99 6.97
C ASN A 262 13.08 5.31 7.41
N VAL A 263 13.26 6.24 6.48
CA VAL A 263 13.95 7.52 6.72
C VAL A 263 12.97 8.62 7.16
N ASN A 264 11.83 8.75 6.49
CA ASN A 264 11.00 9.96 6.57
C ASN A 264 9.80 9.85 7.52
N GLU A 265 9.26 8.65 7.77
CA GLU A 265 8.00 8.48 8.52
C GLU A 265 8.10 7.53 9.73
N LEU A 266 8.98 6.51 9.75
CA LEU A 266 9.12 5.60 10.89
C LEU A 266 9.33 6.28 12.25
N PRO A 267 10.14 7.36 12.40
CA PRO A 267 10.27 8.06 13.68
C PRO A 267 8.94 8.67 14.17
N ALA A 268 8.12 9.18 13.24
CA ALA A 268 6.80 9.72 13.57
C ALA A 268 5.79 8.60 13.90
N VAL A 269 5.90 7.45 13.23
CA VAL A 269 5.09 6.25 13.54
C VAL A 269 5.36 5.75 14.96
N ARG A 270 6.63 5.55 15.35
CA ARG A 270 7.02 5.12 16.70
C ARG A 270 6.40 6.01 17.77
N ASN A 271 6.71 7.30 17.70
CA ASN A 271 6.19 8.32 18.62
C ASN A 271 4.64 8.24 18.71
N SER A 272 3.95 8.14 17.56
CA SER A 272 2.48 8.07 17.51
C SER A 272 1.87 6.76 18.03
N LEU A 273 2.64 5.67 18.10
CA LEU A 273 2.21 4.40 18.66
C LEU A 273 2.50 4.31 20.16
N GLU A 274 3.67 4.81 20.58
CA GLU A 274 4.13 4.84 21.97
C GLU A 274 3.39 5.88 22.81
N SER A 275 3.03 7.03 22.23
CA SER A 275 2.20 8.05 22.90
C SER A 275 0.69 7.79 22.79
N ASN A 276 0.27 6.63 22.27
CA ASN A 276 -1.15 6.31 22.10
C ASN A 276 -1.77 5.88 23.45
N ALA A 277 -2.96 6.41 23.76
CA ALA A 277 -3.67 6.09 25.01
C ALA A 277 -4.04 4.60 25.14
N ASN A 278 -4.08 3.84 24.04
CA ASN A 278 -4.22 2.39 24.06
C ASN A 278 -2.85 1.71 24.18
N PRO A 279 -2.51 1.07 25.32
CA PRO A 279 -1.18 0.47 25.54
C PRO A 279 -0.86 -0.71 24.62
N VAL A 280 -1.85 -1.28 23.92
CA VAL A 280 -1.61 -2.30 22.89
C VAL A 280 -0.86 -1.70 21.68
N CYS A 281 -1.07 -0.41 21.38
CA CYS A 281 -0.39 0.30 20.30
C CYS A 281 1.10 0.53 20.61
N GLY A 282 1.44 0.95 21.83
CA GLY A 282 2.84 1.06 22.26
C GLY A 282 3.56 -0.28 22.21
N ARG A 283 2.90 -1.35 22.67
CA ARG A 283 3.40 -2.73 22.55
C ARG A 283 3.61 -3.17 21.09
N MET A 284 2.75 -2.71 20.17
CA MET A 284 2.89 -2.98 18.73
C MET A 284 4.14 -2.30 18.15
N SER A 285 4.49 -1.08 18.61
CA SER A 285 5.76 -0.43 18.24
C SER A 285 6.97 -1.26 18.71
N MET A 286 7.02 -1.57 20.01
CA MET A 286 8.12 -2.32 20.62
C MET A 286 8.36 -3.68 19.96
N GLU A 287 7.30 -4.43 19.67
CA GLU A 287 7.44 -5.78 19.11
C GLU A 287 7.81 -5.76 17.62
N PHE A 288 7.15 -4.91 16.82
CA PHE A 288 7.34 -4.95 15.35
C PHE A 288 8.38 -3.98 14.81
N LEU A 289 8.56 -2.78 15.39
CA LEU A 289 9.47 -1.75 14.84
C LEU A 289 10.85 -1.79 15.47
N ASP A 290 10.95 -2.12 16.75
CA ASP A 290 12.22 -2.14 17.50
C ASP A 290 12.79 -3.56 17.58
N SER A 291 12.08 -4.46 18.25
CA SER A 291 12.54 -5.83 18.50
C SER A 291 12.78 -6.60 17.19
N MET A 292 11.88 -6.45 16.20
CA MET A 292 12.01 -7.09 14.90
C MET A 292 12.72 -6.24 13.83
N GLN A 293 13.20 -5.03 14.17
CA GLN A 293 13.85 -4.04 13.28
C GLN A 293 13.00 -3.56 12.07
N PRO A 294 13.36 -2.43 11.44
CA PRO A 294 12.78 -2.00 10.16
C PRO A 294 12.89 -3.07 9.06
N ILE A 295 11.95 -3.09 8.11
CA ILE A 295 12.07 -3.86 6.86
C ILE A 295 13.29 -3.34 6.09
N LYS A 296 14.16 -4.25 5.64
CA LYS A 296 15.31 -3.88 4.79
C LYS A 296 14.88 -3.75 3.32
N ASP A 297 15.38 -2.72 2.66
CA ASP A 297 15.08 -2.40 1.26
C ASP A 297 15.83 -3.32 0.27
N ALA A 298 17.01 -3.82 0.63
CA ALA A 298 17.84 -4.70 -0.20
C ALA A 298 17.08 -5.92 -0.78
N ALA A 299 17.32 -6.23 -2.06
CA ALA A 299 16.63 -7.32 -2.78
C ALA A 299 16.84 -8.70 -2.14
N SER A 300 18.04 -8.97 -1.59
CA SER A 300 18.38 -10.18 -0.83
C SER A 300 17.71 -10.27 0.56
N LYS A 301 16.89 -9.27 0.90
CA LYS A 301 16.02 -9.21 2.10
C LYS A 301 14.54 -9.07 1.74
N SER A 302 14.18 -9.27 0.47
CA SER A 302 12.80 -9.33 -0.05
C SER A 302 11.85 -10.16 0.81
N CYS A 303 12.31 -11.30 1.36
CA CYS A 303 11.53 -12.13 2.28
C CYS A 303 11.06 -11.44 3.57
N GLU A 304 11.73 -10.38 4.04
CA GLU A 304 11.29 -9.62 5.22
C GLU A 304 9.92 -8.94 4.98
N ARG A 305 9.48 -8.82 3.72
CA ARG A 305 8.18 -8.24 3.32
C ARG A 305 7.01 -9.22 3.34
N ILE A 306 7.27 -10.54 3.27
CA ILE A 306 6.25 -11.60 3.15
C ILE A 306 6.28 -12.66 4.27
N SER A 307 7.37 -12.69 5.06
CA SER A 307 7.60 -13.72 6.07
C SER A 307 6.90 -13.44 7.41
N LEU A 308 6.08 -14.37 7.89
CA LEU A 308 5.48 -14.36 9.23
C LEU A 308 6.53 -14.15 10.33
N LYS A 309 7.72 -14.75 10.18
CA LYS A 309 8.84 -14.66 11.13
C LYS A 309 9.45 -13.26 11.24
N ASN A 310 9.12 -12.35 10.30
CA ASN A 310 9.62 -10.97 10.27
C ASN A 310 8.56 -9.94 10.71
N GLY A 311 7.42 -10.41 11.23
CA GLY A 311 6.34 -9.57 11.75
C GLY A 311 5.20 -9.30 10.76
N ASN A 312 5.14 -10.04 9.65
CA ASN A 312 4.03 -9.92 8.69
C ASN A 312 2.79 -10.67 9.21
N PRO A 313 1.57 -10.13 9.01
CA PRO A 313 1.26 -9.00 8.14
C PRO A 313 1.39 -7.63 8.83
N VAL A 314 1.40 -7.59 10.18
CA VAL A 314 1.33 -6.36 11.00
C VAL A 314 2.35 -5.31 10.56
N LYS A 315 3.62 -5.68 10.43
CA LYS A 315 4.69 -4.76 10.00
C LYS A 315 4.40 -4.16 8.62
N ASN A 316 3.92 -4.96 7.66
CA ASN A 316 3.58 -4.48 6.31
C ASN A 316 2.39 -3.50 6.34
N MET A 317 1.38 -3.74 7.19
CA MET A 317 0.28 -2.80 7.41
C MET A 317 0.79 -1.47 7.98
N ILE A 318 1.65 -1.50 9.00
CA ILE A 318 2.24 -0.28 9.59
C ILE A 318 2.97 0.54 8.52
N TYR A 319 3.76 -0.11 7.66
CA TYR A 319 4.41 0.55 6.51
C TYR A 319 3.39 1.13 5.52
N THR A 320 2.27 0.45 5.29
CA THR A 320 1.18 0.93 4.40
C THR A 320 0.60 2.24 4.92
N PHE A 321 0.21 2.30 6.20
CA PHE A 321 -0.28 3.53 6.84
C PHE A 321 0.81 4.62 6.89
N ALA A 322 2.07 4.26 7.17
CA ALA A 322 3.20 5.20 7.19
C ALA A 322 3.42 5.89 5.85
N TYR A 323 3.52 5.09 4.77
CA TYR A 323 3.73 5.59 3.41
C TYR A 323 2.60 6.51 2.96
N LEU A 324 1.35 6.09 3.16
CA LEU A 324 0.18 6.87 2.73
C LEU A 324 0.05 8.18 3.53
N ARG A 325 0.50 8.22 4.79
CA ARG A 325 0.60 9.45 5.56
C ARG A 325 1.70 10.41 5.06
N GLY A 326 2.85 9.90 4.65
CA GLY A 326 3.90 10.69 3.99
C GLY A 326 3.42 11.28 2.66
N VAL A 327 2.70 10.48 1.86
CA VAL A 327 2.01 10.92 0.64
C VAL A 327 0.98 12.04 0.93
N LYS A 328 0.10 11.87 1.93
CA LYS A 328 -0.93 12.85 2.32
C LYS A 328 -0.31 14.17 2.81
N LYS A 329 0.79 14.09 3.56
CA LYS A 329 1.64 15.21 4.04
C LYS A 329 2.20 16.03 2.87
N ASP A 330 2.69 15.38 1.82
CA ASP A 330 3.23 16.05 0.63
C ASP A 330 2.17 16.67 -0.29
N MET A 331 0.98 16.07 -0.37
CA MET A 331 -0.18 16.67 -1.04
C MET A 331 -0.67 17.92 -0.32
N ASP A 332 -0.78 17.85 1.02
CA ASP A 332 -1.08 19.01 1.85
C ASP A 332 -0.06 20.13 1.61
N ARG A 333 1.24 19.83 1.70
CA ARG A 333 2.34 20.79 1.49
C ARG A 333 2.33 21.39 0.08
N SER A 334 2.07 20.58 -0.94
CA SER A 334 2.21 20.97 -2.35
C SER A 334 0.97 21.59 -2.96
N ILE A 335 -0.22 21.24 -2.49
CA ILE A 335 -1.52 21.61 -3.05
C ILE A 335 -2.40 22.27 -1.98
N PHE A 336 -2.90 21.50 -1.00
CA PHE A 336 -4.04 21.93 -0.19
C PHE A 336 -3.72 23.03 0.84
N LYS A 337 -2.47 23.16 1.26
CA LYS A 337 -1.96 24.24 2.12
C LYS A 337 -1.03 25.21 1.37
N ASN A 338 -0.80 24.99 0.06
CA ASN A 338 0.01 25.87 -0.77
C ASN A 338 -0.79 27.12 -1.19
N LYS A 339 -0.21 28.32 -1.03
CA LYS A 339 -0.89 29.61 -1.30
C LYS A 339 -1.34 29.81 -2.77
N GLU A 340 -0.72 29.12 -3.74
CA GLU A 340 -1.11 29.13 -5.16
C GLU A 340 -2.42 28.35 -5.42
N TYR A 341 -2.63 27.25 -4.69
CA TYR A 341 -3.65 26.26 -5.01
C TYR A 341 -4.78 26.17 -3.99
N SER A 342 -4.51 26.35 -2.69
CA SER A 342 -5.48 26.16 -1.60
C SER A 342 -6.76 26.98 -1.82
N LYS A 343 -6.61 28.25 -2.22
CA LYS A 343 -7.71 29.18 -2.52
C LYS A 343 -8.62 28.73 -3.68
N LYS A 344 -8.16 27.82 -4.55
CA LYS A 344 -8.95 27.27 -5.66
C LYS A 344 -9.99 26.24 -5.19
N PHE A 345 -9.75 25.55 -4.08
CA PHE A 345 -10.71 24.59 -3.55
C PHE A 345 -11.82 25.31 -2.77
N LYS A 346 -13.05 25.14 -3.26
CA LYS A 346 -14.31 25.64 -2.68
C LYS A 346 -15.24 24.46 -2.46
N LEU A 347 -14.70 23.49 -1.72
CA LEU A 347 -15.31 22.22 -1.35
C LEU A 347 -15.69 22.24 0.13
N SER A 348 -16.63 21.38 0.54
CA SER A 348 -16.81 21.05 1.95
C SER A 348 -15.56 20.34 2.51
N GLU A 349 -15.43 20.24 3.83
CA GLU A 349 -14.36 19.43 4.44
C GLU A 349 -14.45 17.95 3.99
N TYR A 350 -15.67 17.42 3.94
CA TYR A 350 -15.97 16.06 3.47
C TYR A 350 -15.47 15.83 2.03
N ASP A 351 -15.77 16.76 1.12
CA ASP A 351 -15.39 16.71 -0.29
C ASP A 351 -13.89 16.92 -0.49
N LEU A 352 -13.27 17.81 0.28
CA LEU A 352 -11.83 18.00 0.25
C LEU A 352 -11.10 16.75 0.73
N ALA A 353 -11.60 16.10 1.78
CA ALA A 353 -11.09 14.82 2.26
C ALA A 353 -11.34 13.68 1.25
N LYS A 354 -12.47 13.68 0.50
CA LYS A 354 -12.74 12.75 -0.62
C LYS A 354 -11.68 12.89 -1.72
N VAL A 355 -11.33 14.12 -2.11
CA VAL A 355 -10.24 14.39 -3.07
C VAL A 355 -8.87 13.96 -2.52
N LYS A 356 -8.55 14.29 -1.26
CA LYS A 356 -7.30 13.84 -0.60
C LYS A 356 -7.17 12.31 -0.61
N ARG A 357 -8.23 11.58 -0.25
CA ARG A 357 -8.26 10.10 -0.24
C ARG A 357 -8.01 9.51 -1.63
N ALA A 358 -8.67 10.02 -2.66
CA ALA A 358 -8.46 9.57 -4.04
C ALA A 358 -7.00 9.78 -4.50
N MET A 359 -6.44 10.97 -4.24
CA MET A 359 -5.04 11.26 -4.55
C MET A 359 -4.06 10.39 -3.76
N MET A 360 -4.29 10.22 -2.45
CA MET A 360 -3.48 9.36 -1.57
C MET A 360 -3.39 7.93 -2.11
N VAL A 361 -4.53 7.36 -2.51
CA VAL A 361 -4.62 6.01 -3.10
C VAL A 361 -3.87 5.94 -4.44
N TRP A 362 -4.12 6.86 -5.38
CA TRP A 362 -3.40 6.87 -6.67
C TRP A 362 -1.87 6.95 -6.53
N SER A 363 -1.37 7.63 -5.50
CA SER A 363 0.06 7.77 -5.25
C SER A 363 0.75 6.51 -4.72
N HIS A 364 0.02 5.46 -4.33
CA HIS A 364 0.62 4.20 -3.91
C HIS A 364 1.45 3.55 -5.03
N ASN A 365 0.84 3.36 -6.20
CA ASN A 365 1.50 2.78 -7.36
C ASN A 365 2.39 3.82 -8.09
N THR A 366 2.03 5.11 -8.04
CA THR A 366 2.63 6.16 -8.90
C THR A 366 3.65 7.09 -8.22
N GLY A 367 3.78 6.99 -6.89
CA GLY A 367 4.49 7.96 -6.06
C GLY A 367 3.72 9.28 -5.87
N SER A 368 4.14 10.11 -4.91
CA SER A 368 3.55 11.45 -4.68
C SER A 368 3.61 12.32 -5.94
N ASN A 369 4.76 12.34 -6.63
CA ASN A 369 4.91 13.06 -7.91
C ASN A 369 3.94 12.58 -9.01
N GLY A 370 3.53 11.30 -8.98
CA GLY A 370 2.60 10.72 -9.95
C GLY A 370 1.21 11.36 -9.96
N THR A 371 0.74 11.86 -8.81
CA THR A 371 -0.50 12.64 -8.68
C THR A 371 -0.26 14.14 -8.65
N LEU A 372 0.83 14.60 -8.03
CA LEU A 372 1.15 16.03 -7.91
C LEU A 372 1.33 16.72 -9.27
N THR A 373 2.03 16.08 -10.23
CA THR A 373 2.22 16.65 -11.57
C THR A 373 0.90 16.88 -12.34
N PRO A 374 0.04 15.85 -12.56
CA PRO A 374 -1.24 16.05 -13.23
C PRO A 374 -2.19 16.96 -12.44
N THR A 375 -2.12 16.97 -11.10
CA THR A 375 -2.91 17.90 -10.28
C THR A 375 -2.49 19.35 -10.49
N LYS A 376 -1.18 19.66 -10.51
CA LYS A 376 -0.68 21.01 -10.79
C LYS A 376 -0.99 21.45 -12.22
N ALA A 377 -0.95 20.54 -13.19
CA ALA A 377 -1.41 20.81 -14.55
C ALA A 377 -2.90 21.18 -14.57
N LEU A 378 -3.78 20.32 -14.02
CA LEU A 378 -5.22 20.54 -13.94
C LEU A 378 -5.60 21.87 -13.26
N LEU A 379 -4.90 22.24 -12.19
CA LEU A 379 -5.11 23.49 -11.46
C LEU A 379 -4.58 24.75 -12.17
N ARG A 380 -3.64 24.60 -13.12
CA ARG A 380 -3.07 25.69 -13.92
C ARG A 380 -3.71 25.85 -15.30
N THR A 381 -4.37 24.82 -15.83
CA THR A 381 -5.13 24.87 -17.08
C THR A 381 -6.64 25.02 -16.81
N LEU A 382 -7.34 23.93 -16.52
CA LEU A 382 -8.80 23.88 -16.47
C LEU A 382 -9.38 24.67 -15.29
N TYR A 383 -8.68 24.69 -14.16
CA TYR A 383 -9.02 25.51 -12.98
C TYR A 383 -8.15 26.75 -12.84
N ARG A 384 -7.58 27.29 -13.94
CA ARG A 384 -6.79 28.54 -13.90
C ARG A 384 -7.58 29.70 -13.29
N ASN A 385 -8.79 29.93 -13.84
CA ASN A 385 -9.65 31.07 -13.52
C ASN A 385 -10.99 30.68 -12.84
N LYS A 386 -11.20 29.39 -12.53
CA LYS A 386 -12.43 28.90 -11.87
C LYS A 386 -12.10 28.04 -10.64
N PRO A 387 -12.93 28.05 -9.58
CA PRO A 387 -12.74 27.20 -8.40
C PRO A 387 -13.10 25.73 -8.65
N VAL A 388 -12.60 24.86 -7.78
CA VAL A 388 -13.01 23.46 -7.64
C VAL A 388 -14.18 23.40 -6.65
N THR A 389 -15.39 23.14 -7.14
CA THR A 389 -16.66 23.17 -6.37
C THR A 389 -17.36 21.81 -6.25
N ASN A 390 -16.89 20.78 -6.96
CA ASN A 390 -17.39 19.41 -6.88
C ASN A 390 -16.21 18.43 -6.87
N ALA A 391 -16.20 17.47 -5.94
CA ALA A 391 -15.10 16.54 -5.75
C ALA A 391 -15.00 15.50 -6.88
N ASP A 392 -16.11 14.91 -7.30
CA ASP A 392 -16.14 13.82 -8.28
C ASP A 392 -15.79 14.30 -9.68
N ALA A 393 -16.28 15.46 -10.09
CA ALA A 393 -15.86 16.13 -11.31
C ALA A 393 -14.35 16.41 -11.31
N PHE A 394 -13.78 16.83 -10.17
CA PHE A 394 -12.34 17.03 -10.04
C PHE A 394 -11.55 15.71 -10.10
N ILE A 395 -12.03 14.65 -9.44
CA ILE A 395 -11.42 13.31 -9.44
C ILE A 395 -11.43 12.72 -10.86
N ALA A 396 -12.57 12.78 -11.57
CA ALA A 396 -12.69 12.31 -12.95
C ALA A 396 -11.80 13.11 -13.92
N GLN A 397 -11.73 14.44 -13.77
CA GLN A 397 -10.82 15.28 -14.57
C GLN A 397 -9.35 15.01 -14.23
N LEU A 398 -9.01 14.77 -12.96
CA LEU A 398 -7.66 14.39 -12.56
C LEU A 398 -7.26 13.05 -13.19
N GLN A 399 -8.14 12.05 -13.19
CA GLN A 399 -7.91 10.76 -13.83
C GLN A 399 -7.53 10.90 -15.32
N GLN A 400 -8.23 11.77 -16.07
CA GLN A 400 -7.87 12.11 -17.45
C GLN A 400 -6.51 12.82 -17.53
N TYR A 401 -6.25 13.76 -16.62
CA TYR A 401 -4.98 14.48 -16.56
C TYR A 401 -3.79 13.57 -16.21
N MET A 402 -3.97 12.47 -15.47
CA MET A 402 -2.91 11.47 -15.25
C MET A 402 -2.46 10.77 -16.55
N GLN A 403 -3.32 10.67 -17.56
CA GLN A 403 -2.96 10.14 -18.88
C GLN A 403 -2.22 11.19 -19.74
N LYS A 404 -2.71 12.43 -19.69
CA LYS A 404 -2.22 13.55 -20.53
C LYS A 404 -0.90 14.14 -19.99
N TYR A 405 -0.78 14.30 -18.68
CA TYR A 405 0.34 14.96 -17.98
C TYR A 405 0.95 14.07 -16.86
N PRO A 406 1.42 12.84 -17.17
CA PRO A 406 2.10 12.00 -16.19
C PRO A 406 3.44 12.61 -15.76
N ALA A 407 3.87 12.35 -14.52
CA ALA A 407 5.27 12.54 -14.14
C ALA A 407 6.18 11.61 -14.95
N GLY A 408 7.46 11.98 -15.16
CA GLY A 408 8.40 11.27 -16.05
C GLY A 408 8.49 9.76 -15.82
N ALA A 409 8.57 9.31 -14.56
CA ALA A 409 8.61 7.87 -14.20
C ALA A 409 7.32 7.09 -14.58
N ASN A 410 6.21 7.78 -14.82
CA ASN A 410 4.92 7.23 -15.22
C ASN A 410 4.58 7.54 -16.69
N ALA A 411 5.52 8.08 -17.48
CA ALA A 411 5.26 8.60 -18.83
C ALA A 411 5.10 7.53 -19.92
N THR A 412 5.39 6.26 -19.64
CA THR A 412 5.19 5.15 -20.61
C THR A 412 3.71 4.82 -20.77
N THR A 413 3.31 4.39 -21.97
CA THR A 413 1.90 4.07 -22.29
C THR A 413 1.29 3.04 -21.35
N ALA A 414 2.08 2.04 -20.92
CA ALA A 414 1.67 1.07 -19.91
C ALA A 414 1.38 1.72 -18.56
N ARG A 415 2.32 2.50 -18.00
CA ARG A 415 2.16 3.16 -16.69
C ARG A 415 1.04 4.20 -16.69
N ARG A 416 0.81 4.92 -17.80
CA ARG A 416 -0.36 5.81 -17.98
C ARG A 416 -1.69 5.07 -17.88
N ARG A 417 -1.83 3.94 -18.60
CA ARG A 417 -3.04 3.10 -18.59
C ARG A 417 -3.27 2.45 -17.22
N GLU A 418 -2.20 1.97 -16.59
CA GLU A 418 -2.23 1.39 -15.24
C GLU A 418 -2.70 2.44 -14.21
N THR A 419 -2.00 3.58 -14.14
CA THR A 419 -2.30 4.72 -13.26
C THR A 419 -3.75 5.18 -13.36
N SER A 420 -4.21 5.47 -14.58
CA SER A 420 -5.54 6.04 -14.82
C SER A 420 -6.69 5.03 -14.67
N SER A 421 -6.41 3.73 -14.68
CA SER A 421 -7.40 2.69 -14.34
C SER A 421 -7.36 2.29 -12.85
N TYR A 422 -6.38 2.75 -12.07
CA TYR A 422 -6.11 2.27 -10.72
C TYR A 422 -7.24 2.59 -9.72
N PHE A 423 -7.65 3.85 -9.59
CA PHE A 423 -8.75 4.23 -8.70
C PHE A 423 -10.11 3.60 -9.12
N PRO A 424 -10.50 3.57 -10.41
CA PRO A 424 -11.65 2.77 -10.86
C PRO A 424 -11.59 1.28 -10.50
N LYS A 425 -10.42 0.63 -10.59
CA LYS A 425 -10.25 -0.77 -10.16
C LYS A 425 -10.50 -0.94 -8.66
N ILE A 426 -10.01 -0.01 -7.84
CA ILE A 426 -10.24 0.00 -6.39
C ILE A 426 -11.72 0.18 -6.07
N THR A 427 -12.40 1.14 -6.70
CA THR A 427 -13.85 1.33 -6.53
C THR A 427 -14.64 0.09 -6.97
N ASN A 428 -14.32 -0.48 -8.13
CA ASN A 428 -15.03 -1.65 -8.66
C ASN A 428 -14.85 -2.89 -7.78
N LEU A 429 -13.62 -3.18 -7.32
CA LEU A 429 -13.36 -4.31 -6.42
C LEU A 429 -14.03 -4.10 -5.06
N LEU A 430 -14.01 -2.88 -4.52
CA LEU A 430 -14.65 -2.57 -3.25
C LEU A 430 -16.17 -2.71 -3.33
N ASN A 431 -16.79 -2.26 -4.43
CA ASN A 431 -18.23 -2.47 -4.68
C ASN A 431 -18.56 -3.97 -4.83
N GLN A 432 -17.69 -4.79 -5.44
CA GLN A 432 -17.86 -6.25 -5.51
C GLN A 432 -17.78 -6.91 -4.13
N ILE A 433 -16.82 -6.49 -3.29
CA ILE A 433 -16.70 -6.96 -1.90
C ILE A 433 -17.94 -6.57 -1.09
N GLU A 434 -18.38 -5.30 -1.19
CA GLU A 434 -19.55 -4.78 -0.48
C GLU A 434 -20.85 -5.50 -0.90
N ASN A 435 -21.04 -5.76 -2.19
CA ASN A 435 -22.18 -6.57 -2.68
C ASN A 435 -22.12 -8.02 -2.19
N ASN A 436 -20.96 -8.68 -2.29
CA ASN A 436 -20.80 -10.08 -1.86
C ASN A 436 -20.92 -10.26 -0.34
N ALA A 437 -20.64 -9.21 0.45
CA ALA A 437 -20.80 -9.19 1.89
C ALA A 437 -22.26 -8.99 2.37
N GLY A 438 -23.24 -8.99 1.45
CA GLY A 438 -24.66 -8.76 1.73
C GLY A 438 -25.16 -7.35 1.42
N GLY A 439 -24.30 -6.49 0.85
CA GLY A 439 -24.62 -5.10 0.51
C GLY A 439 -24.24 -4.09 1.59
N GLY A 440 -24.24 -2.81 1.21
CA GLY A 440 -23.92 -1.69 2.08
C GLY A 440 -22.41 -1.50 2.34
N SER A 441 -22.08 -0.55 3.21
CA SER A 441 -20.68 -0.19 3.49
C SER A 441 -19.93 -1.28 4.26
N CYS A 442 -18.68 -1.57 3.86
CA CYS A 442 -17.76 -2.40 4.63
C CYS A 442 -17.22 -1.76 5.91
N VAL A 443 -17.53 -0.48 6.17
CA VAL A 443 -17.21 0.22 7.42
C VAL A 443 -18.33 0.07 8.46
N ASN A 444 -17.93 -0.07 9.72
CA ASN A 444 -18.76 0.13 10.93
C ASN A 444 -18.53 1.53 11.50
#